data_AF-A0A497H944-F1
#
_entry.id   AF-A0A497H944-F1
#
_cell.length_a   1.000
_cell.length_b   1.000
_cell.length_c   1.000
_cell.angle_alpha   90.00
_cell.angle_beta   90.00
_cell.angle_gamma   90.00
#
_symmetry.space_group_name_H-M   'P 1'
#
loop_
_entity.id
_entity.type
_entity.pdbx_description
1 polymer ?
#
loop_
_entity_poly.entity_id
_entity_poly.type
_entity_poly.pdbx_seq_one_letter_code
_entity_poly.pdbx_strand_id
1 'polypeptide(L)'
;MILTIILVFWIILVASATYLLDQMDGWALLTFSNWVLTVTILIGTFIVIDLVFLFHPAFKQIIPIEELGKPEFIEDKKVYEYIYPEGEKEGVFSKTYIPIDDETLIRIKTLLGSLSKSEEEEN
;
A
#
# COMPACT_ATOMS: atom_id res chain seq x y z
N MET A 1 -5.98 -11.34 10.23
CA MET A 1 -5.56 -11.84 11.56
C MET A 1 -6.60 -12.72 12.25
N ILE A 2 -7.86 -12.30 12.42
CA ILE A 2 -8.86 -13.15 13.12
C ILE A 2 -9.09 -14.48 12.37
N LEU A 3 -9.26 -14.42 11.04
CA LEU A 3 -9.42 -15.62 10.20
C LEU A 3 -8.22 -16.58 10.27
N THR A 4 -7.00 -16.06 10.33
CA THR A 4 -5.79 -16.89 10.44
C THR A 4 -5.71 -17.58 11.79
N ILE A 5 -6.11 -16.90 12.87
CA ILE A 5 -6.17 -17.51 14.21
C ILE A 5 -7.21 -18.63 14.23
N ILE A 6 -8.39 -18.40 13.66
CA ILE A 6 -9.45 -19.41 13.55
C ILE A 6 -8.96 -20.61 12.73
N LEU A 7 -8.27 -20.38 11.61
CA LEU A 7 -7.73 -21.44 10.76
C LEU A 7 -6.68 -22.30 11.50
N VAL A 8 -5.75 -21.67 12.21
CA VAL A 8 -4.73 -22.40 13.00
C VAL A 8 -5.40 -23.22 14.10
N PHE A 9 -6.36 -22.62 14.82
CA PHE A 9 -7.12 -23.33 15.84
C PHE A 9 -7.89 -24.52 15.26
N TRP A 10 -8.50 -24.35 14.09
CA TRP A 10 -9.18 -25.42 13.36
C TRP A 10 -8.23 -26.59 13.04
N ILE A 11 -7.03 -26.31 12.51
CA ILE A 11 -6.04 -27.36 12.19
C ILE A 11 -5.61 -28.12 13.43
N ILE A 12 -5.44 -27.44 14.57
CA ILE A 12 -5.11 -28.08 15.85
C ILE A 12 -6.24 -29.00 16.30
N LEU A 13 -7.50 -28.60 16.14
CA LEU A 13 -8.65 -29.47 16.43
C LEU A 13 -8.69 -30.70 15.51
N VAL A 14 -8.45 -30.51 14.20
CA VAL A 14 -8.37 -31.60 13.23
C VAL A 14 -7.27 -32.59 13.61
N ALA A 15 -6.06 -32.10 13.89
CA ALA A 15 -4.94 -32.91 14.34
C ALA A 15 -5.26 -33.66 15.63
N SER A 16 -5.83 -32.97 16.63
CA SER A 16 -6.14 -33.56 17.92
C SER A 16 -7.17 -34.69 17.79
N ALA A 17 -8.21 -34.53 16.99
CA ALA A 17 -9.19 -35.60 16.81
C ALA A 17 -8.63 -36.80 16.04
N THR A 18 -7.80 -36.56 15.02
CA THR A 18 -7.17 -37.64 14.25
C THR A 18 -6.17 -38.43 15.11
N TYR A 19 -5.32 -37.75 15.88
CA TYR A 19 -4.25 -38.41 16.64
C TYR A 19 -4.65 -38.88 18.04
N LEU A 20 -5.58 -38.21 18.74
CA LEU A 20 -5.95 -38.55 20.12
C LEU A 20 -7.25 -39.35 20.23
N LEU A 21 -8.21 -39.11 19.34
CA LEU A 21 -9.51 -39.78 19.37
C LEU A 21 -9.64 -40.92 18.36
N ASP A 22 -8.59 -41.18 17.57
CA ASP A 22 -8.55 -42.17 16.48
C ASP A 22 -9.78 -42.05 15.54
N GLN A 23 -10.31 -40.82 15.42
CA GLN A 23 -11.42 -40.58 14.52
C GLN A 23 -10.91 -40.67 13.09
N MET A 24 -11.55 -41.55 12.31
CA MET A 24 -11.26 -41.69 10.89
C MET A 24 -11.38 -40.34 10.18
N ASP A 25 -10.55 -40.19 9.15
CA ASP A 25 -10.24 -39.01 8.34
C ASP A 25 -11.42 -38.28 7.64
N GLY A 26 -12.67 -38.57 7.99
CA GLY A 26 -13.88 -38.05 7.32
C GLY A 26 -14.68 -36.98 8.07
N TRP A 27 -14.42 -36.76 9.37
CA TRP A 27 -15.28 -35.86 10.17
C TRP A 27 -15.03 -34.36 9.89
N ALA A 28 -13.83 -34.01 9.43
CA ALA A 28 -13.37 -32.63 9.26
C ALA A 28 -13.43 -32.11 7.81
N LEU A 29 -14.35 -32.65 6.98
CA LEU A 29 -14.44 -32.48 5.52
C LEU A 29 -13.24 -32.98 4.71
N LEU A 30 -12.02 -32.77 5.21
CA LEU A 30 -10.75 -33.14 4.64
C LEU A 30 -9.91 -33.84 5.71
N THR A 31 -9.03 -34.72 5.25
CA THR A 31 -8.03 -35.38 6.11
C THR A 31 -7.04 -34.36 6.64
N PHE A 32 -6.37 -34.67 7.75
CA PHE A 32 -5.34 -33.78 8.32
C PHE A 32 -4.26 -33.43 7.27
N SER A 33 -3.79 -34.43 6.52
CA SER A 33 -2.82 -34.24 5.44
C SER A 33 -3.31 -33.26 4.38
N ASN A 34 -4.59 -33.34 3.99
CA ASN A 34 -5.17 -32.46 2.99
C ASN A 34 -5.37 -31.03 3.52
N TRP A 35 -5.66 -30.86 4.82
CA TRP A 35 -5.68 -29.55 5.45
C TRP A 35 -4.31 -28.88 5.44
N VAL A 36 -3.26 -29.61 5.82
CA VAL A 36 -1.88 -29.10 5.77
C VAL A 36 -1.49 -28.72 4.34
N LEU A 37 -1.83 -29.57 3.36
CA LEU A 37 -1.56 -29.32 1.95
C LEU A 37 -2.30 -28.07 1.44
N THR A 38 -3.57 -27.90 1.82
CA THR A 38 -4.37 -26.72 1.46
C THR A 38 -3.74 -25.43 1.97
N VAL A 39 -3.31 -25.41 3.24
CA VAL A 39 -2.64 -24.24 3.83
C VAL A 39 -1.31 -23.96 3.12
N THR A 40 -0.56 -24.99 2.79
CA THR A 40 0.70 -24.87 2.06
C THR A 40 0.50 -24.23 0.69
N ILE A 41 -0.51 -24.68 -0.07
CA ILE A 41 -0.88 -24.09 -1.37
C ILE A 41 -1.32 -22.64 -1.20
N LEU A 42 -2.13 -22.34 -0.18
CA LEU A 42 -2.63 -21.00 0.06
C LEU A 42 -1.49 -20.01 0.34
N ILE A 43 -0.55 -20.39 1.23
CA ILE A 43 0.64 -19.58 1.51
C ILE A 43 1.50 -19.43 0.26
N GLY A 44 1.74 -20.52 -0.47
CA GLY A 44 2.49 -20.47 -1.73
C GLY A 44 1.88 -19.52 -2.76
N THR A 45 0.54 -19.50 -2.85
CA THR A 45 -0.19 -18.59 -3.74
C THR A 45 -0.01 -17.14 -3.32
N PHE A 46 -0.09 -16.84 -2.02
CA PHE A 46 0.20 -15.50 -1.49
C PHE A 46 1.61 -15.04 -1.82
N ILE A 47 2.61 -15.92 -1.69
CA ILE A 47 4.01 -15.59 -2.04
C ILE A 47 4.13 -15.29 -3.54
N VAL A 48 3.52 -16.11 -4.40
CA VAL A 48 3.55 -15.86 -5.86
C VAL A 48 2.90 -14.53 -6.20
N ILE A 49 1.75 -14.22 -5.58
CA ILE A 49 1.08 -12.92 -5.75
C ILE A 49 2.03 -11.80 -5.31
N ASP A 50 2.64 -11.91 -4.12
CA ASP A 50 3.54 -10.89 -3.59
C ASP A 50 4.75 -10.65 -4.50
N LEU A 51 5.32 -11.72 -5.07
CA LEU A 51 6.37 -11.61 -6.08
C LEU A 51 5.88 -10.90 -7.35
N VAL A 52 4.68 -11.24 -7.84
CA VAL A 52 4.10 -10.56 -9.00
C VAL A 52 3.91 -9.07 -8.71
N PHE A 53 3.42 -8.70 -7.53
CA PHE A 53 3.30 -7.30 -7.11
C PHE A 53 4.66 -6.60 -7.01
N LEU A 54 5.69 -7.26 -6.46
CA LEU A 54 7.04 -6.72 -6.35
C LEU A 54 7.66 -6.41 -7.72
N PHE A 55 7.46 -7.29 -8.69
CA PHE A 55 7.99 -7.14 -10.04
C PHE A 55 7.10 -6.33 -10.98
N HIS A 56 5.85 -6.04 -10.60
CA HIS A 56 4.96 -5.28 -11.47
C HIS A 56 5.38 -3.81 -11.52
N PRO A 57 5.80 -3.29 -12.71
CA PRO A 57 6.21 -1.89 -12.86
C PRO A 57 5.09 -0.89 -12.54
N ALA A 58 3.82 -1.32 -12.43
CA ALA A 58 2.71 -0.46 -12.06
C ALA A 58 2.77 0.06 -10.61
N PHE A 59 3.49 -0.65 -9.71
CA PHE A 59 3.69 -0.19 -8.32
C PHE A 59 4.98 0.62 -8.13
N LYS A 60 5.86 0.68 -9.14
CA LYS A 60 6.83 1.76 -9.27
C LYS A 60 6.07 3.01 -9.72
N GLN A 61 5.30 3.62 -8.80
CA GLN A 61 4.97 5.03 -8.88
C GLN A 61 6.27 5.84 -8.66
N ILE A 62 7.20 5.67 -9.59
CA ILE A 62 8.17 6.70 -9.89
C ILE A 62 7.31 7.72 -10.60
N ILE A 63 6.85 8.75 -9.88
CA ILE A 63 6.27 9.93 -10.51
C ILE A 63 7.28 10.31 -11.61
N PRO A 64 6.92 10.23 -12.90
CA PRO A 64 7.87 10.47 -13.96
C PRO A 64 8.37 11.90 -13.77
N ILE A 65 9.65 12.01 -13.41
CA ILE A 65 10.31 13.29 -13.12
C ILE A 65 10.22 14.23 -14.34
N GLU A 66 10.00 13.67 -15.53
CA GLU A 66 9.76 14.38 -16.78
C GLU A 66 8.43 15.16 -16.84
N GLU A 67 7.43 14.81 -16.00
CA GLU A 67 6.18 15.58 -15.90
C GLU A 67 6.25 16.69 -14.85
N LEU A 68 7.23 16.64 -13.93
CA LEU A 68 7.49 17.76 -13.03
C LEU A 68 8.27 18.81 -13.83
N GLY A 69 7.82 20.06 -13.74
CA GLY A 69 8.43 21.19 -14.43
C GLY A 69 9.93 21.36 -14.14
N LYS A 70 10.56 22.34 -14.79
CA LYS A 70 12.02 22.57 -14.67
C LYS A 70 12.46 22.58 -13.19
N PRO A 71 13.47 21.77 -12.82
CA PRO A 71 13.91 21.66 -11.44
C PRO A 71 14.44 22.99 -10.92
N GLU A 72 14.01 23.40 -9.73
CA GLU A 72 14.64 24.47 -8.98
C GLU A 72 15.80 23.89 -8.16
N PHE A 73 16.93 24.59 -8.09
CA PHE A 73 18.04 24.19 -7.23
C PHE A 73 17.97 24.97 -5.91
N ILE A 74 17.86 24.26 -4.80
CA ILE A 74 17.91 24.83 -3.45
C ILE A 74 18.95 24.04 -2.66
N GLU A 75 19.97 24.71 -2.12
CA GLU A 75 21.04 24.08 -1.32
C GLU A 75 21.70 22.87 -2.00
N ASP A 76 22.10 23.04 -3.27
CA ASP A 76 22.70 22.01 -4.14
C ASP A 76 21.84 20.76 -4.40
N LYS A 77 20.55 20.78 -4.00
CA LYS A 77 19.58 19.70 -4.25
C LYS A 77 18.60 20.08 -5.36
N LYS A 78 18.26 19.09 -6.20
CA LYS A 78 17.25 19.22 -7.26
C LYS A 78 15.86 19.15 -6.64
N VAL A 79 15.13 20.25 -6.69
CA VAL A 79 13.77 20.36 -6.17
C VAL A 79 12.78 20.35 -7.34
N TYR A 80 11.95 19.32 -7.40
CA TYR A 80 10.85 19.25 -8.36
C TYR A 80 9.55 19.72 -7.69
N GLU A 81 8.82 20.60 -8.37
CA GLU A 81 7.57 21.15 -7.84
C GLU A 81 6.35 20.44 -8.46
N TYR A 82 5.49 19.90 -7.59
CA TYR A 82 4.23 19.29 -7.96
C TYR A 82 3.07 20.02 -7.27
N ILE A 83 2.07 20.47 -8.04
CA ILE A 83 0.89 21.17 -7.53
C ILE A 83 -0.32 20.24 -7.60
N TYR A 84 -1.01 20.04 -6.47
CA TYR A 84 -2.21 19.23 -6.39
C TYR A 84 -3.38 20.03 -5.78
N PRO A 85 -4.56 20.08 -6.43
CA PRO A 85 -4.91 19.43 -7.70
C PRO A 85 -4.33 20.16 -8.93
N GLU A 86 -4.18 19.43 -10.05
CA GLU A 86 -3.57 19.94 -11.28
C GLU A 86 -4.37 21.10 -11.88
N GLY A 87 -3.69 22.19 -12.26
CA GLY A 87 -4.29 23.35 -12.94
C GLY A 87 -4.58 24.56 -12.03
N GLU A 88 -4.49 24.42 -10.71
CA GLU A 88 -4.64 25.52 -9.75
C GLU A 88 -3.36 26.37 -9.68
N LYS A 89 -3.41 27.60 -10.20
CA LYS A 89 -2.26 28.53 -10.18
C LYS A 89 -2.24 29.45 -8.94
N GLU A 90 -3.37 29.59 -8.25
CA GLU A 90 -3.56 30.58 -7.19
C GLU A 90 -4.34 29.98 -6.01
N GLY A 91 -3.75 30.03 -4.82
CA GLY A 91 -4.35 29.47 -3.61
C GLY A 91 -3.36 29.38 -2.44
N VAL A 92 -3.86 29.06 -1.25
CA VAL A 92 -3.01 28.79 -0.10
C VAL A 92 -2.57 27.34 -0.19
N PHE A 93 -1.28 27.11 -0.47
CA PHE A 93 -0.72 25.77 -0.61
C PHE A 93 0.08 25.37 0.63
N SER A 94 -0.23 24.20 1.18
CA SER A 94 0.68 23.50 2.09
C SER A 94 1.88 23.00 1.29
N LYS A 95 3.10 23.26 1.77
CA LYS A 95 4.33 22.78 1.13
C LYS A 95 4.89 21.60 1.93
N THR A 96 4.92 20.43 1.33
CA THR A 96 5.52 19.23 1.91
C THR A 96 6.76 18.84 1.10
N TYR A 97 7.88 18.63 1.77
CA TYR A 97 9.13 18.19 1.14
C TYR A 97 9.34 16.69 1.37
N ILE A 98 9.44 15.94 0.29
CA ILE A 98 9.68 14.49 0.32
C ILE A 98 11.03 14.22 -0.35
N PRO A 99 12.04 13.71 0.37
CA PRO A 99 13.29 13.27 -0.25
C PRO A 99 13.05 12.01 -1.07
N ILE A 100 13.49 12.02 -2.34
CA ILE A 100 13.55 10.80 -3.17
C ILE A 100 14.92 10.14 -3.03
N ASP A 101 15.98 10.96 -3.05
CA ASP A 101 17.39 10.59 -2.98
C ASP A 101 18.19 11.66 -2.21
N ASP A 102 19.46 11.39 -1.90
CA ASP A 102 20.34 12.32 -1.16
C ASP A 102 20.46 13.71 -1.83
N GLU A 103 20.32 13.75 -3.16
CA GLU A 103 20.41 14.95 -4.00
C GLU A 103 19.05 15.46 -4.54
N THR A 104 17.95 14.73 -4.35
CA THR A 104 16.66 15.04 -5.00
C THR A 104 15.51 15.16 -4.00
N LEU A 105 14.81 16.29 -4.06
CA LEU A 105 13.65 16.63 -3.23
C LEU A 105 12.43 16.86 -4.11
N ILE A 106 11.27 16.34 -3.71
CA ILE A 106 9.97 16.76 -4.28
C ILE A 106 9.33 17.74 -3.31
N ARG A 107 8.94 18.91 -3.81
CA ARG A 107 8.04 19.83 -3.13
C ARG A 107 6.62 19.60 -3.64
N ILE A 108 5.77 19.04 -2.79
CA ILE A 108 4.34 18.92 -3.05
C ILE A 108 3.66 20.17 -2.50
N LYS A 109 2.96 20.91 -3.37
CA LYS A 109 2.06 22.01 -3.03
C LYS A 109 0.63 21.47 -3.03
N THR A 110 0.06 21.20 -1.85
CA THR A 110 -1.34 20.79 -1.70
C THR A 110 -2.21 22.00 -1.44
N LEU A 111 -3.21 22.24 -2.27
CA LEU A 111 -4.17 23.32 -2.07
C LEU A 111 -4.95 23.09 -0.76
N LEU A 112 -4.82 24.01 0.20
CA LEU A 112 -5.58 24.01 1.45
C LEU A 112 -6.87 24.84 1.34
N GLY A 113 -6.89 25.82 0.42
CA GLY A 113 -8.05 26.66 0.15
C GLY A 113 -7.79 27.60 -1.02
N SER A 114 -8.81 27.86 -1.82
CA SER A 114 -8.77 28.89 -2.84
C SER A 114 -8.94 30.27 -2.18
N LEU A 115 -8.18 31.27 -2.64
CA LEU A 115 -8.46 32.67 -2.32
C LEU A 115 -9.66 33.13 -3.17
N SER A 116 -10.82 32.54 -2.95
CA SER A 116 -12.09 33.09 -3.41
C SER A 116 -12.39 34.30 -2.54
N LYS A 117 -12.09 35.50 -3.07
CA LYS A 117 -12.58 36.83 -2.67
C LYS A 117 -13.39 36.85 -1.36
N SER A 118 -12.73 37.20 -0.26
CA SER A 118 -13.41 37.72 0.94
C SER A 118 -13.54 39.25 0.87
N GLU A 119 -14.06 39.76 -0.25
CA GLU A 119 -14.41 41.16 -0.44
C GLU A 119 -15.77 41.20 -1.15
N GLU A 120 -16.85 41.24 -0.36
CA GLU A 120 -18.19 41.80 -0.67
C GLU A 120 -19.22 41.23 0.32
N GLU A 121 -19.12 41.57 1.60
CA GLU A 121 -20.27 41.51 2.52
C GLU A 121 -20.05 42.47 3.70
N GLU A 122 -19.67 43.71 3.40
CA GLU A 122 -19.80 44.83 4.34
C GLU A 122 -20.05 46.12 3.56
N ASN A 123 -21.31 46.34 3.19
CA ASN A 123 -21.97 47.66 3.11
C ASN A 123 -23.47 47.52 2.85
#